data_AF-A0A534S3I0-F1
#
_entry.id   AF-A0A534S3I0-F1
#
_cell.length_a   1.000
_cell.length_b   1.000
_cell.length_c   1.000
_cell.angle_alpha   90.00
_cell.angle_beta   90.00
_cell.angle_gamma   90.00
#
_symmetry.space_group_name_H-M   'P 1'
#
loop_
_entity.id
_entity.type
_entity.pdbx_description
1 polymer ?
#
loop_
_entity_poly.entity_id
_entity_poly.type
_entity_poly.pdbx_seq_one_letter_code
_entity_poly.pdbx_strand_id
1 'polypeptide(L)'
;MITATTAPVARAASHREAPLIALDPAADNTDTYAFRSWQDPSKAVFIMNVIPGQDPADGPNYFNFDDEVLYSFNIDNNQDGKAEDIVYEFRFKTENRPVLGTLEFPLAYVGNPSIPVAAVQGITKLDGLGSEGLTRRQTYTVTEVRGHKRTEVFK
;
A
#
# COMPACT_ATOMS: atom_id res chain seq x y z
N MET A 1 -8.34 39.19 24.60
CA MET A 1 -9.42 38.81 23.67
C MET A 1 -8.85 37.72 22.78
N ILE A 2 -9.30 36.47 22.92
CA ILE A 2 -8.82 35.33 22.13
C ILE A 2 -9.82 35.13 20.99
N THR A 3 -9.38 35.30 19.75
CA THR A 3 -10.19 35.09 18.55
C THR A 3 -10.08 33.61 18.17
N ALA A 4 -11.13 32.83 18.43
CA ALA A 4 -11.21 31.44 17.98
C ALA A 4 -11.63 31.42 16.50
N THR A 5 -10.74 31.03 15.61
CA THR A 5 -11.08 30.75 14.21
C THR A 5 -11.75 29.39 14.12
N THR A 6 -13.04 29.38 13.81
CA THR A 6 -13.79 28.15 13.49
C THR A 6 -13.25 27.56 12.20
N ALA A 7 -12.65 26.37 12.25
CA ALA A 7 -12.30 25.63 11.04
C ALA A 7 -13.58 25.31 10.26
N PRO A 8 -13.61 25.49 8.91
CA PRO A 8 -14.78 25.14 8.13
C PRO A 8 -15.04 23.64 8.21
N VAL A 9 -16.32 23.26 8.24
CA VAL A 9 -16.77 21.87 8.20
C VAL A 9 -16.34 21.27 6.85
N ALA A 10 -15.35 20.37 6.87
CA ALA A 10 -15.01 19.58 5.70
C ALA A 10 -16.14 18.59 5.43
N ARG A 11 -16.76 18.68 4.24
CA ARG A 11 -17.68 17.66 3.75
C ARG A 11 -16.82 16.49 3.29
N ALA A 12 -16.83 15.38 4.03
CA ALA A 12 -16.20 14.16 3.56
C ALA A 12 -16.85 13.74 2.23
N ALA A 13 -16.04 13.57 1.19
CA ALA A 13 -16.46 13.02 -0.09
C ALA A 13 -16.11 11.53 -0.11
N SER A 14 -17.02 10.69 -0.58
CA SER A 14 -16.73 9.28 -0.87
C SER A 14 -16.04 9.22 -2.23
N HIS A 15 -14.81 8.69 -2.29
CA HIS A 15 -14.03 8.61 -3.54
C HIS A 15 -14.47 7.46 -4.47
N ARG A 16 -15.19 6.47 -3.92
CA ARG A 16 -15.75 5.34 -4.67
C ARG A 16 -16.80 5.74 -5.72
N GLU A 17 -17.34 6.95 -5.62
CA GLU A 17 -18.39 7.47 -6.50
C GLU A 17 -17.85 8.18 -7.76
N ALA A 18 -16.52 8.37 -7.87
CA ALA A 18 -15.92 8.93 -9.07
C ALA A 18 -15.98 7.89 -10.22
N PRO A 19 -16.55 8.22 -11.40
CA PRO A 19 -16.80 7.25 -12.46
C PRO A 19 -15.59 6.45 -12.96
N LEU A 20 -14.38 7.03 -12.90
CA LEU A 20 -13.15 6.36 -13.31
C LEU A 20 -12.61 5.40 -12.23
N ILE A 21 -12.76 5.74 -10.95
CA ILE A 21 -12.32 4.92 -9.82
C ILE A 21 -13.30 3.76 -9.56
N ALA A 22 -14.58 3.93 -9.92
CA ALA A 22 -15.56 2.85 -9.84
C ALA A 22 -15.18 1.61 -10.68
N LEU A 23 -14.36 1.78 -11.73
CA LEU A 23 -13.84 0.71 -12.57
C LEU A 23 -12.40 0.29 -12.22
N ASP A 24 -11.74 1.01 -11.31
CA ASP A 24 -10.40 0.72 -10.80
C ASP A 24 -10.39 0.84 -9.27
N PRO A 25 -10.96 -0.17 -8.56
CA PRO A 25 -11.06 -0.14 -7.11
C PRO A 25 -9.71 -0.18 -6.41
N ALA A 26 -8.64 -0.61 -7.09
CA ALA A 26 -7.30 -0.64 -6.53
C ALA A 26 -6.63 0.75 -6.50
N ALA A 27 -7.11 1.68 -7.33
CA ALA A 27 -6.73 3.09 -7.30
C ALA A 27 -7.60 3.95 -6.36
N ASP A 28 -8.59 3.36 -5.67
CA ASP A 28 -9.48 4.09 -4.75
C ASP A 28 -8.73 4.47 -3.46
N ASN A 29 -8.32 5.75 -3.36
CA ASN A 29 -7.77 6.34 -2.15
C ASN A 29 -8.91 6.67 -1.18
N THR A 30 -9.00 5.89 -0.10
CA THR A 30 -10.09 6.03 0.87
C THR A 30 -9.81 7.17 1.84
N ASP A 31 -8.56 7.31 2.29
CA ASP A 31 -8.16 8.29 3.29
C ASP A 31 -6.67 8.65 3.17
N THR A 32 -6.35 9.90 3.47
CA THR A 32 -4.97 10.36 3.62
C THR A 32 -4.78 11.07 4.95
N TYR A 33 -3.75 10.68 5.69
CA TYR A 33 -3.38 11.28 6.96
C TYR A 33 -2.00 11.91 6.86
N ALA A 34 -1.86 13.11 7.42
CA ALA A 34 -0.59 13.81 7.53
C ALA A 34 -0.47 14.40 8.93
N PHE A 35 0.61 14.05 9.64
CA PHE A 35 0.86 14.55 10.98
C PHE A 35 2.35 14.60 11.28
N ARG A 36 2.74 15.43 12.24
CA ARG A 36 4.13 15.49 12.72
C ARG A 36 4.45 14.22 13.53
N SER A 37 5.61 13.62 13.29
CA SER A 37 6.01 12.41 14.02
C SER A 37 6.07 12.65 15.53
N TRP A 38 5.52 11.70 16.28
CA TRP A 38 5.53 11.68 17.74
C TRP A 38 6.90 11.29 18.30
N GLN A 39 7.73 10.59 17.50
CA GLN A 39 9.07 10.15 17.88
C GLN A 39 10.14 11.19 17.53
N ASP A 40 9.97 11.87 16.40
CA ASP A 40 10.91 12.87 15.89
C ASP A 40 10.15 14.07 15.31
N PRO A 41 9.94 15.14 16.10
CA PRO A 41 9.16 16.29 15.67
C PRO A 41 9.74 17.05 14.46
N SER A 42 10.96 16.75 14.02
CA SER A 42 11.52 17.31 12.78
C SER A 42 10.96 16.66 11.51
N LYS A 43 10.22 15.55 11.64
CA LYS A 43 9.67 14.77 10.53
C LYS A 43 8.15 14.87 10.44
N ALA A 44 7.65 14.81 9.22
CA ALA A 44 6.24 14.56 8.93
C ALA A 44 6.03 13.08 8.58
N VAL A 45 4.86 12.56 8.94
CA VAL A 45 4.39 11.23 8.61
C VAL A 45 3.19 11.38 7.69
N PHE A 46 3.23 10.66 6.58
CA PHE A 46 2.14 10.56 5.62
C PHE A 46 1.67 9.12 5.55
N ILE A 47 0.35 8.92 5.53
CA ILE A 47 -0.29 7.62 5.39
C ILE A 47 -1.38 7.74 4.34
N MET A 48 -1.41 6.80 3.40
CA MET A 48 -2.43 6.68 2.37
C MET A 48 -3.10 5.33 2.55
N ASN A 49 -4.41 5.34 2.71
CA ASN A 49 -5.23 4.14 2.68
C ASN A 49 -5.85 4.00 1.30
N VAL A 50 -5.76 2.82 0.73
CA VAL A 50 -6.37 2.47 -0.55
C VAL A 50 -7.11 1.15 -0.41
N ILE A 51 -8.06 0.91 -1.31
CA ILE A 51 -8.90 -0.29 -1.36
C ILE A 51 -9.85 -0.34 -0.15
N PRO A 52 -11.13 0.05 -0.31
CA PRO A 52 -12.08 0.07 0.79
C PRO A 52 -12.49 -1.34 1.24
N GLY A 53 -12.73 -1.48 2.55
CA GLY A 53 -13.50 -2.59 3.13
C GLY A 53 -12.86 -3.97 2.99
N GLN A 54 -11.88 -4.26 3.84
CA GLN A 54 -11.22 -5.57 3.89
C GLN A 54 -11.70 -6.37 5.10
N ASP A 55 -12.58 -7.36 4.90
CA ASP A 55 -12.99 -8.28 5.96
C ASP A 55 -11.91 -9.37 6.14
N PRO A 56 -11.36 -9.58 7.36
CA PRO A 56 -10.42 -10.67 7.64
C PRO A 56 -10.96 -12.06 7.29
N ALA A 57 -12.29 -12.24 7.25
CA ALA A 57 -12.96 -13.48 6.91
C ALA A 57 -13.09 -13.72 5.38
N ASP A 58 -12.83 -12.73 4.52
CA ASP A 58 -12.89 -12.83 3.05
C ASP A 58 -11.69 -13.62 2.45
N GLY A 59 -11.09 -14.49 3.26
CA GLY A 59 -10.10 -15.45 2.79
C GLY A 59 -10.65 -16.33 1.66
N PRO A 60 -9.77 -16.89 0.83
CA PRO A 60 -8.32 -16.93 1.00
C PRO A 60 -7.54 -15.91 0.14
N ASN A 61 -8.24 -15.01 -0.55
CA ASN A 61 -7.65 -13.98 -1.40
C ASN A 61 -7.68 -12.62 -0.68
N TYR A 62 -6.56 -12.24 -0.07
CA TYR A 62 -6.40 -10.91 0.48
C TYR A 62 -6.33 -9.84 -0.62
N PHE A 63 -6.71 -8.62 -0.30
CA PHE A 63 -6.57 -7.48 -1.19
C PHE A 63 -5.09 -7.09 -1.34
N ASN A 64 -4.65 -6.70 -2.53
CA ASN A 64 -3.28 -6.19 -2.74
C ASN A 64 -3.34 -4.89 -3.50
N PHE A 65 -2.26 -4.13 -3.40
CA PHE A 65 -2.00 -3.02 -4.30
C PHE A 65 -1.90 -3.54 -5.73
N ASP A 66 -2.31 -2.73 -6.70
CA ASP A 66 -2.18 -3.10 -8.10
C ASP A 66 -0.78 -2.74 -8.61
N ASP A 67 -0.22 -3.61 -9.45
CA ASP A 67 1.10 -3.42 -10.06
C ASP A 67 1.07 -2.29 -11.12
N GLU A 68 -0.10 -2.00 -11.71
CA GLU A 68 -0.28 -0.99 -12.75
C GLU A 68 -0.54 0.41 -12.17
N VAL A 69 -1.05 0.50 -10.94
CA VAL A 69 -1.35 1.78 -10.28
C VAL A 69 -0.07 2.46 -9.77
N LEU A 70 0.03 3.78 -9.98
CA LEU A 70 1.04 4.62 -9.35
C LEU A 70 0.43 5.29 -8.12
N TYR A 71 0.86 4.87 -6.95
CA TYR A 71 0.48 5.53 -5.71
C TYR A 71 1.49 6.63 -5.40
N SER A 72 1.06 7.87 -5.19
CA SER A 72 2.00 8.97 -4.93
C SER A 72 1.52 9.99 -3.91
N PHE A 73 2.48 10.53 -3.15
CA PHE A 73 2.31 11.77 -2.41
C PHE A 73 2.94 12.90 -3.19
N ASN A 74 2.12 13.90 -3.51
CA ASN A 74 2.51 15.11 -4.21
C ASN A 74 2.55 16.24 -3.18
N ILE A 75 3.72 16.82 -2.92
CA ILE A 75 3.94 17.78 -1.84
C ILE A 75 4.31 19.13 -2.46
N ASP A 76 3.49 20.14 -2.19
CA ASP A 76 3.83 21.55 -2.33
C ASP A 76 4.36 22.02 -0.97
N ASN A 77 5.64 22.41 -0.91
CA ASN A 77 6.27 22.93 0.30
C ASN A 77 6.72 24.39 0.18
N ASN A 78 6.37 25.05 -0.93
CA ASN A 78 6.72 26.43 -1.23
C ASN A 78 5.49 27.38 -1.32
N GLN A 79 4.28 26.80 -1.28
CA GLN A 79 2.97 27.47 -1.32
C GLN A 79 2.62 28.14 -2.65
N ASP A 80 3.14 27.65 -3.78
CA ASP A 80 2.80 28.15 -5.12
C ASP A 80 1.57 27.48 -5.75
N GLY A 81 1.00 26.47 -5.07
CA GLY A 81 -0.16 25.72 -5.53
C GLY A 81 0.16 24.59 -6.51
N LYS A 82 1.45 24.23 -6.68
CA LYS A 82 1.91 23.14 -7.54
C LYS A 82 2.59 22.07 -6.69
N ALA A 83 1.91 20.94 -6.55
CA ALA A 83 2.37 19.83 -5.71
C ALA A 83 3.45 18.96 -6.39
N GLU A 84 4.46 19.58 -6.98
CA GLU A 84 5.55 18.92 -7.74
C GLU A 84 6.95 19.20 -7.16
N ASP A 85 7.04 19.93 -6.05
CA ASP A 85 8.30 20.20 -5.36
C ASP A 85 8.98 18.90 -4.92
N ILE A 86 8.18 18.01 -4.33
CA ILE A 86 8.60 16.68 -3.88
C ILE A 86 7.48 15.70 -4.17
N VAL A 87 7.78 14.65 -4.92
CA VAL A 87 6.87 13.53 -5.13
C VAL A 87 7.48 12.24 -4.60
N TYR A 88 6.74 11.52 -3.77
CA TYR A 88 7.10 10.15 -3.39
C TYR A 88 6.19 9.17 -4.13
N GLU A 89 6.79 8.37 -4.99
CA GLU A 89 6.11 7.38 -5.81
C GLU A 89 6.34 5.97 -5.25
N PHE A 90 5.24 5.21 -5.10
CA PHE A 90 5.25 3.83 -4.67
C PHE A 90 4.82 2.96 -5.85
N ARG A 91 5.62 1.93 -6.15
CA ARG A 91 5.32 0.93 -7.17
C ARG A 91 5.39 -0.45 -6.55
N PHE A 92 4.34 -1.22 -6.75
CA PHE A 92 4.23 -2.58 -6.25
C PHE A 92 4.54 -3.58 -7.35
N LYS A 93 5.02 -4.75 -6.95
CA LYS A 93 5.24 -5.87 -7.85
C LYS A 93 4.78 -7.15 -7.18
N THR A 94 3.90 -7.86 -7.86
CA THR A 94 3.32 -9.12 -7.44
C THR A 94 4.07 -10.28 -8.07
N GLU A 95 4.39 -11.27 -7.24
CA GLU A 95 4.92 -12.57 -7.64
C GLU A 95 3.93 -13.64 -7.22
N ASN A 96 3.37 -14.35 -8.20
CA ASN A 96 2.59 -15.56 -7.97
C ASN A 96 3.51 -16.78 -7.98
N ARG A 97 3.37 -17.63 -6.97
CA ARG A 97 4.20 -18.82 -6.73
C ARG A 97 3.30 -20.04 -6.59
N PRO A 98 3.08 -20.79 -7.68
CA PRO A 98 2.24 -21.96 -7.62
C PRO A 98 2.93 -23.09 -6.85
N VAL A 99 2.15 -23.75 -5.99
CA VAL A 99 2.66 -24.81 -5.10
C VAL A 99 2.66 -26.19 -5.76
N LEU A 100 1.75 -26.42 -6.72
CA LEU A 100 1.58 -27.70 -7.45
C LEU A 100 1.41 -27.47 -8.96
N GLY A 101 2.40 -26.84 -9.61
CA GLY A 101 2.37 -26.62 -11.05
C GLY A 101 1.53 -25.41 -11.47
N THR A 102 0.31 -25.60 -11.97
CA THR A 102 -0.60 -24.51 -12.41
C THR A 102 -1.63 -24.11 -11.37
N LEU A 103 -1.63 -24.74 -10.20
CA LEU A 103 -2.64 -24.52 -9.17
C LEU A 103 -2.18 -23.43 -8.19
N GLU A 104 -2.77 -22.24 -8.30
CA GLU A 104 -2.63 -21.13 -7.36
C GLU A 104 -3.59 -21.33 -6.16
N PHE A 105 -3.45 -22.45 -5.43
CA PHE A 105 -4.21 -22.65 -4.19
C PHE A 105 -3.52 -21.93 -3.03
N PRO A 106 -4.20 -21.03 -2.30
CA PRO A 106 -3.69 -20.48 -1.05
C PRO A 106 -3.72 -21.56 0.05
N LEU A 107 -2.66 -22.38 0.12
CA LEU A 107 -2.49 -23.45 1.10
C LEU A 107 -2.04 -22.97 2.49
N ALA A 108 -2.04 -21.65 2.74
CA ALA A 108 -1.60 -21.07 4.01
C ALA A 108 -2.32 -21.65 5.25
N TYR A 109 -3.49 -22.27 5.06
CA TYR A 109 -4.26 -22.94 6.13
C TYR A 109 -3.93 -24.42 6.36
N VAL A 110 -3.08 -25.04 5.53
CA VAL A 110 -2.61 -26.45 5.67
C VAL A 110 -1.17 -26.50 6.20
N GLY A 111 -0.70 -25.42 6.85
CA GLY A 111 0.64 -25.34 7.41
C GLY A 111 0.90 -26.48 8.42
N ASN A 112 1.56 -27.54 7.97
CA ASN A 112 1.88 -28.70 8.79
C ASN A 112 3.39 -28.99 8.67
N PRO A 113 4.17 -28.73 9.72
CA PRO A 113 5.62 -28.91 9.69
C PRO A 113 6.05 -30.39 9.50
N SER A 114 5.13 -31.33 9.70
CA SER A 114 5.38 -32.76 9.51
C SER A 114 5.22 -33.23 8.06
N ILE A 115 4.77 -32.37 7.13
CA ILE A 115 4.69 -32.72 5.71
C ILE A 115 6.04 -32.42 5.03
N PRO A 116 6.62 -33.35 4.26
CA PRO A 116 7.93 -33.19 3.62
C PRO A 116 7.91 -32.32 2.35
N VAL A 117 6.88 -31.48 2.16
CA VAL A 117 6.74 -30.56 1.03
C VAL A 117 6.85 -29.14 1.58
N ALA A 118 7.93 -28.43 1.26
CA ALA A 118 8.25 -27.13 1.86
C ALA A 118 7.10 -26.10 1.74
N ALA A 119 6.39 -26.10 0.62
CA ALA A 119 5.29 -25.17 0.35
C ALA A 119 3.99 -25.43 1.14
N VAL A 120 3.91 -26.52 1.89
CA VAL A 120 2.80 -26.79 2.84
C VAL A 120 3.29 -26.88 4.29
N GLN A 121 4.56 -26.56 4.52
CA GLN A 121 5.04 -26.22 5.84
C GLN A 121 4.53 -24.81 6.19
N GLY A 122 4.34 -24.53 7.48
CA GLY A 122 3.86 -23.22 7.92
C GLY A 122 4.79 -22.09 7.43
N ILE A 123 4.19 -20.93 7.12
CA ILE A 123 4.95 -19.73 6.74
C ILE A 123 5.72 -19.24 7.97
N THR A 124 7.05 -19.19 7.88
CA THR A 124 7.93 -18.76 8.98
C THR A 124 8.72 -17.50 8.66
N LYS A 125 8.79 -17.12 7.38
CA LYS A 125 9.37 -15.86 6.90
C LYS A 125 8.56 -15.28 5.75
N LEU A 126 8.73 -13.98 5.51
CA LEU A 126 8.10 -13.27 4.38
C LEU A 126 8.94 -13.36 3.09
N ASP A 127 10.22 -13.73 3.18
CA ASP A 127 11.14 -13.92 2.06
C ASP A 127 12.18 -15.01 2.38
N GLY A 128 12.81 -15.55 1.33
CA GLY A 128 13.84 -16.59 1.39
C GLY A 128 13.31 -17.94 1.86
N LEU A 129 14.23 -18.75 2.40
CA LEU A 129 13.90 -20.04 3.02
C LEU A 129 12.93 -19.84 4.19
N GLY A 130 11.78 -20.51 4.15
CA GLY A 130 10.67 -20.38 5.11
C GLY A 130 9.48 -19.56 4.60
N SER A 131 9.53 -19.05 3.36
CA SER A 131 8.44 -18.30 2.70
C SER A 131 7.68 -19.11 1.65
N GLU A 132 7.95 -20.40 1.53
CA GLU A 132 7.44 -21.27 0.46
C GLU A 132 5.92 -21.44 0.48
N GLY A 133 5.28 -21.28 1.65
CA GLY A 133 3.82 -21.31 1.79
C GLY A 133 3.09 -20.05 1.31
N LEU A 134 3.82 -18.95 1.02
CA LEU A 134 3.25 -17.73 0.47
C LEU A 134 3.09 -17.88 -1.05
N THR A 135 1.88 -18.21 -1.51
CA THR A 135 1.56 -18.41 -2.94
C THR A 135 1.46 -17.10 -3.72
N ARG A 136 1.31 -15.98 -3.03
CA ARG A 136 1.44 -14.64 -3.60
C ARG A 136 2.29 -13.80 -2.67
N ARG A 137 3.26 -13.08 -3.25
CA ARG A 137 4.12 -12.14 -2.54
C ARG A 137 4.13 -10.81 -3.26
N GLN A 138 4.09 -9.72 -2.51
CA GLN A 138 4.20 -8.38 -3.07
C GLN A 138 5.39 -7.65 -2.45
N THR A 139 6.19 -7.00 -3.30
CA THR A 139 7.25 -6.07 -2.89
C THR A 139 6.95 -4.68 -3.43
N TYR A 140 7.67 -3.67 -2.93
CA TYR A 140 7.49 -2.31 -3.40
C TYR A 140 8.79 -1.53 -3.43
N THR A 141 8.85 -0.53 -4.29
CA THR A 141 9.92 0.47 -4.33
C THR A 141 9.34 1.84 -4.00
N VAL A 142 10.15 2.70 -3.38
CA VAL A 142 9.82 4.12 -3.19
C VAL A 142 10.81 4.98 -3.96
N THR A 143 10.31 5.85 -4.83
CA THR A 143 11.12 6.81 -5.58
C THR A 143 10.77 8.22 -5.17
N GLU A 144 11.77 9.01 -4.75
CA GLU A 144 11.63 10.46 -4.60
C GLU A 144 11.91 11.13 -5.94
N VAL A 145 11.00 12.02 -6.36
CA VAL A 145 11.13 12.87 -7.54
C VAL A 145 11.17 14.33 -7.10
N ARG A 146 12.20 15.05 -7.56
CA ARG A 146 12.33 16.51 -7.38
C ARG A 146 12.74 17.14 -8.71
N GLY A 147 11.82 17.87 -9.33
CA GLY A 147 11.99 18.34 -10.71
C GLY A 147 12.29 17.17 -11.67
N HIS A 148 13.43 17.22 -12.37
CA HIS A 148 13.83 16.17 -13.31
C HIS A 148 14.62 15.01 -12.66
N LYS A 149 14.93 15.09 -11.36
CA LYS A 149 15.72 14.07 -10.67
C LYS A 149 14.80 13.03 -10.04
N ARG A 150 15.05 11.75 -10.33
CA ARG A 150 14.39 10.60 -9.72
C ARG A 150 15.41 9.78 -8.94
N THR A 151 15.12 9.46 -7.68
CA THR A 151 16.02 8.73 -6.79
C THR A 151 15.24 7.63 -6.07
N GLU A 152 15.62 6.37 -6.26
CA GLU A 152 15.07 5.27 -5.45
C GLU A 152 15.58 5.40 -4.01
N VAL A 153 14.67 5.53 -3.06
CA VAL A 153 14.98 5.71 -1.63
C VAL A 153 14.66 4.48 -0.80
N PHE A 154 13.94 3.50 -1.36
CA PHE A 154 13.61 2.24 -0.71
C PHE A 154 13.35 1.12 -1.74
N LYS A 155 13.73 -0.12 -1.36
CA LYS A 155 13.49 -1.37 -2.07
C LYS A 155 13.34 -2.55 -1.12
#